data_AF-A0A0J6WJF6-F1
#
_entry.id   AF-A0A0J6WJF6-F1
#
_cell.length_a   1.000
_cell.length_b   1.000
_cell.length_c   1.000
_cell.angle_alpha   90.00
_cell.angle_beta   90.00
_cell.angle_gamma   90.00
#
_symmetry.space_group_name_H-M   'P 1'
#
loop_
_entity.id
_entity.type
_entity.pdbx_description
1 polymer ?
#
loop_
_entity_poly.entity_id
_entity_poly.type
_entity_poly.pdbx_seq_one_letter_code
_entity_poly.pdbx_strand_id
1 'polypeptide(L)'
;MLARMAATRKSTAKAAPKKAPARAALKAAGSPTRTWTFLTNHAHVLLCLAQGESLTARELSVLIGITERSVQAILADLIADGYLKKSKVGRRNNYTVNPAGRLRHPLESAHSVGELIAALS
;
A
#
# COMPACT_ATOMS: atom_id res chain seq x y z
N MET A 1 20.63 -66.63 -6.56
CA MET A 1 21.06 -65.52 -7.43
C MET A 1 20.37 -64.26 -6.90
N LEU A 2 20.82 -63.68 -5.78
CA LEU A 2 21.67 -62.46 -5.70
C LEU A 2 21.15 -61.34 -6.62
N ALA A 3 20.69 -60.17 -6.13
CA ALA A 3 21.46 -59.19 -5.36
C ALA A 3 20.52 -58.20 -4.60
N ARG A 4 20.75 -57.93 -3.30
CA ARG A 4 21.34 -56.69 -2.71
C ARG A 4 20.64 -55.37 -3.11
N MET A 5 19.91 -54.72 -2.21
CA MET A 5 20.34 -53.74 -1.18
C MET A 5 20.52 -52.29 -1.67
N ALA A 6 19.72 -51.43 -1.03
CA ALA A 6 20.07 -50.17 -0.39
C ALA A 6 19.92 -48.82 -1.12
N ALA A 7 19.54 -47.87 -0.27
CA ALA A 7 19.80 -46.43 -0.27
C ALA A 7 18.77 -45.51 -0.93
N THR A 8 17.82 -45.10 -0.08
CA THR A 8 17.50 -43.70 0.23
C THR A 8 18.24 -42.63 -0.59
N ARG A 9 17.45 -41.74 -1.22
CA ARG A 9 17.82 -40.32 -1.32
C ARG A 9 16.58 -39.45 -1.54
N LYS A 10 16.31 -38.63 -0.51
CA LYS A 10 15.42 -37.46 -0.49
C LYS A 10 15.89 -36.51 -1.60
N SER A 11 14.98 -36.08 -2.49
CA SER A 11 15.24 -34.98 -3.41
C SER A 11 14.24 -33.85 -3.19
N THR A 12 14.83 -32.68 -3.11
CA THR A 12 14.37 -31.40 -2.59
C THR A 12 13.24 -30.76 -3.38
N ALA A 13 12.34 -30.12 -2.64
CA ALA A 13 11.35 -29.17 -3.13
C ALA A 13 11.96 -28.11 -4.06
N LYS A 14 11.30 -27.82 -5.19
CA LYS A 14 11.57 -26.65 -6.03
C LYS A 14 10.39 -25.70 -5.90
N ALA A 15 10.47 -24.84 -4.89
CA ALA A 15 9.58 -23.71 -4.71
C ALA A 15 9.82 -22.65 -5.80
N ALA A 16 8.74 -22.18 -6.40
CA ALA A 16 8.71 -21.02 -7.30
C ALA A 16 9.32 -19.77 -6.63
N PRO A 17 9.93 -18.85 -7.39
CA PRO A 17 10.59 -17.69 -6.81
C PRO A 17 9.56 -16.78 -6.15
N LYS A 18 9.64 -16.64 -4.81
CA LYS A 18 8.92 -15.62 -4.05
C LYS A 18 9.49 -14.25 -4.43
N LYS A 19 8.63 -13.37 -4.94
CA LYS A 19 8.89 -11.95 -5.22
C LYS A 19 9.63 -11.34 -4.02
N ALA A 20 10.88 -10.94 -4.24
CA ALA A 20 11.71 -10.31 -3.21
C ALA A 20 11.09 -8.96 -2.79
N PRO A 21 11.18 -8.57 -1.51
CA PRO A 21 10.40 -7.46 -0.98
C PRO A 21 10.98 -6.11 -1.44
N ALA A 22 10.10 -5.16 -1.75
CA ALA A 22 10.36 -3.73 -2.01
C ALA A 22 11.02 -2.96 -0.83
N ARG A 23 11.60 -3.68 0.14
CA ARG A 23 12.06 -3.19 1.45
C ARG A 23 13.50 -2.67 1.44
N ALA A 24 14.25 -2.84 0.35
CA ALA A 24 15.68 -2.52 0.28
C ALA A 24 16.03 -1.15 -0.33
N ALA A 25 15.07 -0.42 -0.93
CA ALA A 25 15.36 0.82 -1.66
C ALA A 25 15.19 2.13 -0.84
N LEU A 26 14.70 2.07 0.40
CA LEU A 26 14.28 3.25 1.18
C LEU A 26 15.32 3.70 2.22
N LYS A 27 16.60 3.76 1.86
CA LYS A 27 17.64 4.25 2.78
C LYS A 27 18.70 5.13 2.11
N ALA A 28 18.34 6.39 1.87
CA ALA A 28 19.24 7.55 1.93
C ALA A 28 18.46 8.84 1.65
N ALA A 29 18.39 9.77 2.62
CA ALA A 29 18.24 11.23 2.45
C ALA A 29 18.15 11.83 3.87
N GLY A 30 19.00 12.75 4.32
CA GLY A 30 19.20 14.07 3.73
C GLY A 30 17.98 14.92 4.07
N SER A 31 18.09 15.97 4.89
CA SER A 31 16.96 16.82 5.29
C SER A 31 16.08 17.14 4.07
N PRO A 32 14.79 16.80 4.08
CA PRO A 32 13.99 16.84 2.87
C PRO A 32 13.88 18.29 2.40
N THR A 33 14.55 18.62 1.31
CA THR A 33 14.22 19.81 0.52
C THR A 33 12.76 19.64 0.12
N ARG A 34 11.91 20.61 0.48
CA ARG A 34 10.48 20.51 0.19
C ARG A 34 10.28 20.61 -1.32
N THR A 35 10.31 19.45 -1.97
CA THR A 35 10.11 19.31 -3.41
C THR A 35 8.62 19.36 -3.66
N TRP A 36 8.19 20.21 -4.59
CA TRP A 36 6.78 20.33 -4.92
C TRP A 36 6.30 19.06 -5.63
N THR A 37 5.11 18.58 -5.25
CA THR A 37 4.44 17.45 -5.89
C THR A 37 3.11 17.94 -6.46
N PHE A 38 2.63 17.29 -7.53
CA PHE A 38 1.33 17.62 -8.13
C PHE A 38 0.17 17.20 -7.22
N LEU A 39 0.26 16.01 -6.64
CA LEU A 39 -0.78 15.45 -5.78
C LEU A 39 -0.55 15.79 -4.31
N THR A 40 -1.65 15.87 -3.57
CA THR A 40 -1.63 16.07 -2.11
C THR A 40 -1.24 14.77 -1.40
N ASN A 41 -0.80 14.89 -0.14
CA ASN A 41 -0.55 13.71 0.70
C ASN A 41 -1.80 12.83 0.87
N HIS A 42 -3.00 13.41 0.90
CA HIS A 42 -4.27 12.66 0.93
C HIS A 42 -4.43 11.79 -0.32
N ALA A 43 -4.16 12.35 -1.50
CA ALA A 43 -4.22 11.60 -2.75
C ALA A 43 -3.16 10.49 -2.78
N HIS A 44 -1.93 10.75 -2.31
CA HIS A 44 -0.89 9.72 -2.22
C HIS A 44 -1.30 8.55 -1.31
N VAL A 45 -1.85 8.83 -0.11
CA VAL A 45 -2.35 7.77 0.79
C VAL A 45 -3.45 6.95 0.11
N LEU A 46 -4.40 7.64 -0.53
CA LEU A 46 -5.53 7.00 -1.20
C LEU A 46 -5.06 6.07 -2.32
N LEU A 47 -4.15 6.53 -3.18
CA LEU A 47 -3.61 5.74 -4.29
C LEU A 47 -2.83 4.52 -3.79
N CYS A 48 -2.05 4.65 -2.72
CA CYS A 48 -1.33 3.52 -2.13
C CYS A 48 -2.28 2.43 -1.64
N LEU A 49 -3.39 2.81 -1.00
CA LEU A 49 -4.39 1.87 -0.51
C LEU A 49 -5.22 1.24 -1.64
N ALA A 50 -5.40 1.95 -2.75
CA ALA A 50 -6.12 1.44 -3.93
C ALA A 50 -5.41 0.26 -4.60
N GLN A 51 -4.09 0.13 -4.44
CA GLN A 51 -3.31 -1.00 -4.96
C GLN A 51 -3.58 -2.34 -4.25
N GLY A 52 -4.41 -2.35 -3.18
CA GLY A 52 -4.89 -3.57 -2.53
C GLY A 52 -3.94 -4.18 -1.50
N GLU A 53 -2.79 -3.56 -1.23
CA GLU A 53 -1.90 -4.00 -0.15
C GLU A 53 -2.38 -3.51 1.21
N SER A 54 -2.43 -4.41 2.20
CA SER A 54 -2.77 -4.06 3.59
C SER A 54 -1.57 -3.41 4.27
N LEU A 55 -1.44 -2.08 4.08
CA LEU A 55 -0.35 -1.27 4.60
C LEU A 55 -0.68 -0.70 5.99
N THR A 56 0.29 -0.74 6.89
CA THR A 56 0.24 -0.05 8.18
C THR A 56 0.53 1.44 8.00
N ALA A 57 0.13 2.27 8.98
CA ALA A 57 0.43 3.71 8.96
C ALA A 57 1.94 4.00 8.83
N ARG A 58 2.77 3.17 9.46
CA ARG A 58 4.24 3.24 9.36
C ARG A 58 4.77 2.89 7.97
N GLU A 59 4.20 1.90 7.30
CA GLU A 59 4.61 1.56 5.93
C GLU A 59 4.22 2.67 4.95
N LEU A 60 3.00 3.22 5.09
CA LEU A 60 2.55 4.39 4.33
C LEU A 60 3.44 5.61 4.56
N SER A 61 3.86 5.86 5.80
CA SER A 61 4.67 7.04 6.12
C SER A 61 6.03 7.00 5.43
N VAL A 62 6.65 5.81 5.40
CA VAL A 62 7.92 5.57 4.71
C VAL A 62 7.75 5.69 3.19
N LEU A 63 6.68 5.14 2.63
CA LEU A 63 6.45 5.15 1.18
C LEU A 63 6.16 6.56 0.64
N ILE A 64 5.39 7.36 1.39
CA ILE A 64 4.98 8.72 0.98
C ILE A 64 6.01 9.78 1.39
N GLY A 65 6.86 9.50 2.37
CA GLY A 65 7.86 10.45 2.86
C GLY A 65 7.29 11.49 3.82
N ILE A 66 6.29 11.12 4.62
CA ILE A 66 5.69 11.97 5.67
C ILE A 66 5.75 11.29 7.04
N THR A 67 5.34 11.99 8.10
CA THR A 67 5.35 11.40 9.44
C THR A 67 4.21 10.40 9.61
N GLU A 68 4.38 9.39 10.48
CA GLU A 68 3.33 8.42 10.79
C GLU A 68 2.08 9.11 11.39
N ARG A 69 2.29 10.15 12.21
CA ARG A 69 1.19 10.98 12.74
C ARG A 69 0.42 11.68 11.61
N SER A 70 1.11 12.20 10.59
CA SER A 70 0.47 12.80 9.42
C SER A 70 -0.36 11.78 8.65
N VAL A 71 0.16 10.56 8.44
CA VAL A 71 -0.63 9.47 7.84
C VAL A 71 -1.87 9.15 8.65
N GLN A 72 -1.76 9.03 9.98
CA GLN A 72 -2.90 8.74 10.83
C GLN A 72 -3.98 9.83 10.76
N ALA A 73 -3.59 11.11 10.72
CA ALA A 73 -4.51 12.22 10.52
C ALA A 73 -5.21 12.15 9.16
N ILE A 74 -4.44 11.93 8.09
CA ILE A 74 -4.98 11.78 6.72
C ILE A 74 -5.96 10.61 6.63
N LEU A 75 -5.64 9.46 7.24
CA LEU A 75 -6.54 8.31 7.28
C LEU A 75 -7.83 8.65 8.02
N ALA A 76 -7.75 9.40 9.12
CA ALA A 76 -8.93 9.86 9.86
C ALA A 76 -9.79 10.79 9.01
N ASP A 77 -9.20 11.77 8.32
CA ASP A 77 -9.90 12.68 7.41
C ASP A 77 -10.63 11.90 6.31
N LEU A 78 -9.91 11.01 5.61
CA LEU A 78 -10.47 10.21 4.52
C LEU A 78 -11.59 9.27 4.98
N ILE A 79 -11.55 8.79 6.23
CA ILE A 79 -12.63 7.98 6.82
C ILE A 79 -13.84 8.87 7.15
N ALA A 80 -13.61 9.99 7.82
CA ALA A 80 -14.67 10.93 8.21
C ALA A 80 -15.45 11.42 6.99
N ASP A 81 -14.73 11.61 5.89
CA ASP A 81 -15.24 12.08 4.61
C ASP A 81 -15.79 10.97 3.70
N GLY A 82 -15.76 9.71 4.14
CA GLY A 82 -16.37 8.58 3.42
C GLY A 82 -15.56 8.06 2.22
N TYR A 83 -14.32 8.48 2.05
CA TYR A 83 -13.41 7.94 1.02
C TYR A 83 -12.77 6.61 1.40
N LEU A 84 -12.63 6.35 2.71
CA LEU A 84 -12.11 5.09 3.23
C LEU A 84 -13.10 4.46 4.21
N LYS A 85 -13.19 3.13 4.16
CA LYS A 85 -13.80 2.32 5.22
C LYS A 85 -12.71 1.60 6.00
N LYS A 86 -12.75 1.70 7.32
CA LYS A 86 -11.83 1.00 8.22
C LYS A 86 -12.50 -0.28 8.73
N SER A 87 -11.80 -1.39 8.59
CA SER A 87 -12.17 -2.68 9.20
C SER A 87 -11.00 -3.18 10.06
N LYS A 88 -11.30 -3.96 11.10
CA LYS A 88 -10.28 -4.57 11.96
C LYS A 88 -10.13 -6.05 11.61
N VAL A 89 -8.93 -6.44 11.19
CA VAL A 89 -8.58 -7.83 10.85
C VAL A 89 -7.52 -8.30 11.85
N GLY A 90 -7.98 -8.96 12.92
CA GLY A 90 -7.14 -9.36 14.04
C GLY A 90 -6.47 -8.14 14.72
N ARG A 91 -5.14 -8.09 14.65
CA ARG A 91 -4.34 -6.99 15.24
C ARG A 91 -4.12 -5.80 14.29
N ARG A 92 -4.51 -5.92 13.01
CA ARG A 92 -4.27 -4.90 11.99
C ARG A 92 -5.56 -4.20 11.58
N ASN A 93 -5.43 -2.92 11.22
CA ASN A 93 -6.48 -2.21 10.50
C ASN A 93 -6.34 -2.54 9.02
N ASN A 94 -7.46 -2.78 8.35
CA ASN A 94 -7.54 -2.87 6.91
C ASN A 94 -8.41 -1.73 6.40
N TYR A 95 -7.94 -1.05 5.35
CA TYR A 95 -8.61 0.10 4.77
C TYR A 95 -9.09 -0.25 3.37
N THR A 96 -10.35 0.04 3.09
CA THR A 96 -10.95 -0.18 1.77
C THR A 96 -11.36 1.15 1.18
N VAL A 97 -10.91 1.43 -0.04
CA VAL A 97 -11.24 2.66 -0.75
C VAL A 97 -12.68 2.61 -1.25
N ASN A 98 -13.37 3.74 -1.14
CA ASN A 98 -14.68 3.97 -1.75
C ASN A 98 -14.49 4.66 -3.11
N PRO A 99 -14.57 3.92 -4.24
CA PRO A 99 -14.36 4.51 -5.57
C PRO A 99 -15.47 5.48 -5.97
N ALA A 100 -16.64 5.41 -5.34
CA ALA A 100 -17.78 6.30 -5.65
C ALA A 100 -17.68 7.69 -5.01
N GLY A 101 -16.68 7.94 -4.16
CA GLY A 101 -16.49 9.26 -3.56
C GLY A 101 -16.19 10.33 -4.61
N ARG A 102 -16.84 11.49 -4.55
CA ARG A 102 -16.58 12.59 -5.50
C ARG A 102 -15.38 13.42 -5.09
N LEU A 103 -14.62 13.93 -6.05
CA LEU A 103 -13.55 14.89 -5.76
C LEU A 103 -14.16 16.21 -5.24
N ARG A 104 -13.50 16.83 -4.26
CA ARG A 104 -14.08 17.97 -3.51
C ARG A 104 -13.96 19.29 -4.24
N HIS A 105 -12.94 19.44 -5.06
CA HIS A 105 -12.71 20.69 -5.76
C HIS A 105 -13.82 20.90 -6.80
N PRO A 106 -14.47 22.08 -6.87
CA PRO A 106 -15.57 22.31 -7.81
C PRO A 106 -15.25 21.94 -9.26
N LEU A 107 -14.03 22.24 -9.70
CA LEU A 107 -13.55 21.92 -11.05
C LEU A 107 -13.46 20.41 -11.33
N GLU A 108 -13.29 19.61 -10.29
CA GLU A 108 -13.10 18.16 -10.37
C GLU A 108 -14.32 17.39 -9.84
N SER A 109 -15.34 18.10 -9.35
CA SER A 109 -16.50 17.51 -8.68
C SER A 109 -17.30 16.56 -9.58
N ALA A 110 -17.17 16.70 -10.90
CA ALA A 110 -17.72 15.78 -11.87
C ALA A 110 -17.09 14.38 -11.78
N HIS A 111 -15.85 14.28 -11.32
CA HIS A 111 -15.06 13.05 -11.29
C HIS A 111 -15.15 12.31 -9.96
N SER A 112 -15.04 10.98 -10.06
CA SER A 112 -14.97 10.10 -8.91
C SER A 112 -13.52 9.78 -8.50
N VAL A 113 -13.35 9.37 -7.25
CA VAL A 113 -12.10 8.80 -6.76
C VAL A 113 -11.71 7.55 -7.57
N GLY A 114 -12.68 6.76 -8.01
CA GLY A 114 -12.44 5.61 -8.89
C GLY A 114 -11.80 6.01 -10.22
N GLU A 115 -12.28 7.09 -10.84
CA GLU A 115 -11.66 7.62 -12.07
C GLU A 115 -10.22 8.09 -11.84
N LEU A 116 -9.97 8.78 -10.73
CA LEU A 116 -8.61 9.21 -10.37
C LEU A 116 -7.67 8.01 -10.20
N ILE A 117 -8.13 6.96 -9.51
CA ILE A 117 -7.36 5.73 -9.34
C ILE A 117 -7.06 5.12 -10.70
N ALA A 118 -8.10 4.92 -11.54
CA ALA A 118 -7.96 4.30 -12.85
C ALA A 118 -7.02 5.07 -13.79
N ALA A 119 -6.95 6.40 -13.68
CA ALA A 119 -6.05 7.23 -14.46
C ALA A 119 -4.56 7.10 -14.05
N LEU A 120 -4.28 6.61 -12.84
CA LEU A 120 -2.94 6.61 -12.24
C LEU A 120 -2.44 5.20 -11.83
N SER A 121 -3.26 4.15 -11.97
CA SER A 121 -2.97 2.77 -11.54
C SER A 121 -2.56 1.86 -12.68
#